data_AF-A0A7X1L6Z2-F1
#
_entry.id   AF-A0A7X1L6Z2-F1
#
_cell.length_a   1.000
_cell.length_b   1.000
_cell.length_c   1.000
_cell.angle_alpha   90.00
_cell.angle_beta   90.00
_cell.angle_gamma   90.00
#
_symmetry.space_group_name_H-M   'P 1'
#
loop_
_entity.id
_entity.type
_entity.pdbx_description
1 polymer ?
#
loop_
_entity_poly.entity_id
_entity_poly.type
_entity_poly.pdbx_seq_one_letter_code
_entity_poly.pdbx_strand_id
1 'polypeptide(L)'
;MNRSIRLILFITLILLSLQIASPLVADTIDVTKTQTSDGETNTTDQAAPPNIMIPEPLYTFDAVVDGTEVVHDFRVYNRGTGELAIEKVQTG
;
A
#
# COMPACT_ATOMS: atom_id res chain seq x y z
N MET A 1 23.34 -22.80 29.95
CA MET A 1 22.31 -21.85 29.49
C MET A 1 22.96 -20.47 29.35
N ASN A 2 23.18 -20.03 28.12
CA ASN A 2 24.16 -18.99 27.82
C ASN A 2 23.61 -17.63 28.26
N ARG A 3 24.39 -16.86 29.03
CA ARG A 3 23.95 -15.56 29.56
C ARG A 3 23.50 -14.62 28.43
N SER A 4 24.12 -14.73 27.26
CA SER A 4 23.74 -14.01 26.04
C SER A 4 22.35 -14.39 25.51
N ILE A 5 21.93 -15.65 25.61
CA ILE A 5 20.60 -16.10 25.14
C ILE A 5 19.50 -15.56 26.06
N ARG A 6 19.74 -15.54 27.37
CA ARG A 6 18.81 -14.95 28.33
C ARG A 6 18.69 -13.43 28.15
N LEU A 7 19.79 -12.75 27.83
CA LEU A 7 19.80 -11.32 27.56
C LEU A 7 19.05 -10.96 26.27
N ILE A 8 19.27 -11.73 25.18
CA ILE A 8 18.56 -11.55 23.91
C ILE A 8 17.05 -11.74 24.09
N LEU A 9 16.62 -12.79 24.79
CA LEU A 9 15.20 -13.02 25.07
C LEU A 9 14.57 -11.90 25.91
N PHE A 10 15.29 -11.37 26.89
CA PHE A 10 14.81 -10.25 27.69
C PHE A 10 14.64 -8.97 26.87
N ILE A 11 15.59 -8.66 25.99
CA ILE A 11 15.54 -7.48 25.12
C ILE A 11 14.38 -7.60 24.13
N THR A 12 14.18 -8.77 23.52
CA THR A 12 13.04 -8.99 22.59
C THR A 12 11.69 -8.93 23.30
N LEU A 13 11.61 -9.39 24.56
CA LEU A 13 10.36 -9.35 25.33
C LEU A 13 9.98 -7.92 25.75
N ILE A 14 10.97 -7.09 26.10
CA ILE A 14 10.76 -5.68 26.43
C ILE A 14 10.26 -4.92 25.20
N LEU A 15 10.86 -5.14 24.03
CA LEU A 15 10.47 -4.50 22.78
C LEU A 15 9.06 -4.90 22.30
N LEU A 16 8.59 -6.10 22.62
CA LEU A 16 7.26 -6.58 22.23
C LEU A 16 6.12 -6.00 23.10
N SER A 17 6.42 -5.49 24.29
CA SER A 17 5.41 -4.98 25.24
C SER A 17 5.02 -3.50 25.04
N LEU A 18 5.66 -2.78 24.12
CA LEU A 18 5.55 -1.32 24.03
C LEU A 18 4.46 -0.80 23.06
N GLN A 19 3.58 -1.65 22.52
CA GLN A 19 2.59 -1.23 21.51
C GLN A 19 1.11 -1.31 21.94
N ILE A 20 0.77 -1.01 23.19
CA ILE A 20 -0.65 -0.82 23.55
C ILE A 20 -0.85 0.37 24.49
N ALA A 21 -1.18 1.53 23.92
CA ALA A 21 -1.92 2.58 24.61
C ALA A 21 -2.60 3.51 23.59
N SER A 22 -3.88 3.26 23.30
CA SER A 22 -4.77 4.24 22.69
C SER A 22 -5.64 4.84 23.81
N PRO A 23 -5.63 6.16 24.07
CA PRO A 23 -6.59 6.75 24.98
C PRO A 23 -7.94 6.94 24.25
N LEU A 24 -8.95 6.20 24.67
CA LEU A 24 -10.34 6.46 24.35
C LEU A 24 -10.88 7.49 25.34
N VAL A 25 -11.07 8.74 24.90
CA VAL A 25 -11.88 9.72 25.63
C VAL A 25 -12.81 10.38 24.62
N ALA A 26 -14.11 10.11 24.76
CA ALA A 26 -15.14 10.92 24.16
C ALA A 26 -16.15 11.34 25.24
N ASP A 27 -16.33 12.65 25.28
CA ASP A 27 -17.58 13.38 25.49
C ASP A 27 -17.71 14.17 26.79
N THR A 28 -17.31 15.44 26.71
CA THR A 28 -18.04 16.56 27.31
C THR A 28 -17.72 17.81 26.50
N ILE A 29 -18.75 18.38 25.90
CA ILE A 29 -18.70 19.58 25.05
C ILE A 29 -18.50 20.82 25.93
N ASP A 30 -17.36 21.53 25.82
CA ASP A 30 -17.30 22.99 25.96
C ASP A 30 -15.97 23.58 25.43
N VAL A 31 -15.98 24.88 25.16
CA VAL A 31 -15.25 25.65 24.14
C VAL A 31 -13.76 26.00 24.44
N THR A 32 -12.91 25.79 23.42
CA THR A 32 -11.66 26.50 23.00
C THR A 32 -10.49 26.72 23.98
N LYS A 33 -9.40 25.93 23.82
CA LYS A 33 -8.00 26.41 23.61
C LYS A 33 -7.05 25.26 23.18
N THR A 34 -6.76 25.22 21.88
CA THR A 34 -5.55 24.68 21.21
C THR A 34 -4.82 23.49 21.87
N GLN A 35 -5.23 22.28 21.48
CA GLN A 35 -4.39 21.09 21.50
C GLN A 35 -3.45 21.18 20.29
N THR A 36 -2.33 21.88 20.47
CA THR A 36 -1.14 21.65 19.65
C THR A 36 -0.56 20.30 20.07
N SER A 37 -1.13 19.23 19.53
CA SER A 37 -0.40 18.00 19.28
C SER A 37 0.16 18.09 17.87
N ASP A 38 1.12 19.00 17.70
CA ASP A 38 2.10 18.95 16.61
C ASP A 38 2.99 17.72 16.87
N GLY A 39 2.40 16.58 16.57
CA GLY A 39 3.05 15.31 16.34
C GLY A 39 2.53 14.76 15.02
N GLU A 40 2.31 15.64 14.05
CA GLU A 40 2.32 15.28 12.64
C GLU A 40 3.74 14.75 12.37
N THR A 41 3.97 13.48 12.68
CA THR A 41 4.94 12.71 11.92
C THR A 41 4.41 12.73 10.50
N ASN A 42 4.77 13.79 9.78
CA ASN A 42 5.10 13.75 8.37
C ASN A 42 6.25 12.76 8.20
N THR A 43 6.02 11.50 8.53
CA THR A 43 6.39 10.47 7.58
C THR A 43 5.55 10.82 6.37
N THR A 44 6.14 11.59 5.45
CA THR A 44 5.86 11.36 4.05
C THR A 44 6.04 9.86 3.87
N ASP A 45 4.96 9.11 4.08
CA ASP A 45 4.75 7.82 3.47
C ASP A 45 4.75 8.15 1.99
N GLN A 46 5.96 8.28 1.45
CA GLN A 46 6.18 8.33 0.04
C GLN A 46 5.70 6.98 -0.43
N ALA A 47 4.42 6.94 -0.83
CA ALA A 47 3.78 5.74 -1.33
C ALA A 47 4.74 5.15 -2.36
N ALA A 48 5.14 3.89 -2.15
CA ALA A 48 6.03 3.23 -3.08
C ALA A 48 5.43 3.36 -4.50
N PRO A 49 6.25 3.57 -5.53
CA PRO A 49 5.74 3.83 -6.88
C PRO A 49 4.76 2.74 -7.32
N PRO A 50 3.81 3.05 -8.22
CA PRO A 50 2.98 2.03 -8.83
C PRO A 50 3.87 0.99 -9.51
N ASN A 51 3.42 -0.26 -9.54
CA ASN A 51 4.15 -1.36 -10.19
C ASN A 51 3.20 -2.10 -11.11
N ILE A 52 3.30 -1.82 -12.40
CA ILE A 52 2.44 -2.42 -13.41
C ILE A 52 2.86 -3.87 -13.70
N MET A 53 1.88 -4.77 -13.76
CA MET A 53 2.08 -6.14 -14.22
C MET A 53 0.95 -6.53 -15.18
N ILE A 54 1.34 -7.02 -16.35
CA ILE A 54 0.43 -7.53 -17.40
C ILE A 54 0.74 -9.02 -17.54
N PRO A 55 -0.21 -9.94 -17.24
CA PRO A 55 0.05 -11.38 -17.33
C PRO A 55 0.34 -11.84 -18.76
N GLU A 56 -0.38 -11.25 -19.72
CA GLU A 56 -0.34 -11.60 -21.14
C GLU A 56 -0.03 -10.32 -21.95
N PRO A 57 1.25 -9.87 -21.98
CA PRO A 57 1.62 -8.61 -22.63
C PRO A 57 1.59 -8.70 -24.16
N LEU A 58 1.46 -9.91 -24.71
CA LEU A 58 1.40 -10.19 -26.12
C LEU A 58 0.19 -11.07 -26.42
N TYR A 59 -0.64 -10.60 -27.35
CA TYR A 59 -1.74 -11.38 -27.91
C TYR A 59 -1.62 -11.40 -29.42
N THR A 60 -1.82 -12.57 -30.01
CA THR A 60 -1.84 -12.74 -31.47
C THR A 60 -3.25 -13.06 -31.88
N PHE A 61 -3.82 -12.23 -32.76
CA PHE A 61 -5.10 -12.53 -33.37
C PHE A 61 -4.94 -13.64 -34.39
N ASP A 62 -5.87 -14.59 -34.37
CA ASP A 62 -5.98 -15.58 -35.43
C ASP A 62 -6.38 -14.92 -36.76
N ALA A 63 -6.27 -15.69 -37.85
CA ALA A 63 -6.75 -15.24 -39.15
C ALA A 63 -8.27 -14.95 -39.06
N VAL A 64 -8.65 -13.71 -39.31
CA VAL A 64 -10.05 -13.27 -39.31
C VAL A 64 -10.49 -12.84 -40.71
N VAL A 65 -11.77 -13.06 -41.01
CA VAL A 65 -12.37 -12.63 -42.27
C VAL A 65 -12.54 -11.12 -42.26
N ASP A 66 -12.34 -10.48 -43.41
CA ASP A 66 -12.51 -9.03 -43.54
C ASP A 66 -13.92 -8.58 -43.12
N GLY A 67 -13.98 -7.43 -42.46
CA GLY A 67 -15.20 -6.87 -41.86
C GLY A 67 -15.67 -7.57 -40.57
N THR A 68 -14.94 -8.55 -40.04
CA THR A 68 -15.27 -9.19 -38.76
C THR A 68 -14.79 -8.34 -37.59
N GLU A 69 -15.68 -7.99 -36.66
CA GLU A 69 -15.30 -7.36 -35.41
C GLU A 69 -14.61 -8.37 -34.48
N VAL A 70 -13.46 -7.98 -33.94
CA VAL A 70 -12.68 -8.80 -33.01
C VAL A 70 -12.42 -8.01 -31.74
N VAL A 71 -12.87 -8.55 -30.61
CA VAL A 71 -12.69 -7.94 -29.29
C VAL A 71 -11.69 -8.79 -28.50
N HIS A 72 -10.69 -8.13 -27.91
CA HIS A 72 -9.74 -8.78 -27.00
C HIS A 72 -9.57 -7.94 -25.73
N ASP A 73 -9.81 -8.58 -24.60
CA ASP A 73 -9.63 -7.98 -23.28
C ASP A 73 -8.30 -8.43 -22.68
N PHE A 74 -7.61 -7.50 -22.02
CA PHE A 74 -6.40 -7.79 -21.25
C PHE A 74 -6.52 -7.29 -19.82
N ARG A 75 -5.75 -7.91 -18.93
CA ARG A 75 -5.73 -7.55 -17.51
C ARG A 75 -4.47 -6.79 -17.16
N VAL A 76 -4.62 -5.74 -16.36
CA VAL A 76 -3.53 -4.94 -15.81
C VAL A 76 -3.66 -4.93 -14.29
N TYR A 77 -2.56 -5.21 -13.61
CA TYR A 77 -2.50 -5.19 -12.15
C TYR A 77 -1.54 -4.10 -11.69
N ASN A 78 -1.98 -3.28 -10.73
CA ASN A 78 -1.08 -2.47 -9.93
C ASN A 78 -0.65 -3.27 -8.70
N ARG A 79 0.61 -3.72 -8.69
CA ARG A 79 1.23 -4.45 -7.58
C ARG A 79 2.00 -3.53 -6.62
N GLY A 80 2.02 -2.22 -6.89
CA GLY A 80 2.60 -1.20 -6.04
C GLY A 80 1.56 -0.62 -5.08
N THR A 81 1.99 0.31 -4.24
CA THR A 81 1.10 1.01 -3.29
C THR A 81 0.73 2.42 -3.77
N GLY A 82 1.45 2.95 -4.74
CA GLY A 82 1.15 4.22 -5.40
C GLY A 82 0.05 4.07 -6.46
N GLU A 83 -0.60 5.19 -6.79
CA GLU A 83 -1.64 5.23 -7.83
C GLU A 83 -1.06 4.87 -9.21
N LEU A 84 -1.75 3.98 -9.92
CA LEU A 84 -1.43 3.66 -11.31
C LEU A 84 -2.33 4.48 -12.25
N ALA A 85 -1.78 5.56 -12.79
CA ALA A 85 -2.45 6.36 -13.82
C ALA A 85 -2.12 5.83 -15.22
N ILE A 86 -3.15 5.60 -16.04
CA ILE A 86 -3.02 5.17 -17.44
C ILE A 86 -3.40 6.34 -18.34
N GLU A 87 -2.42 6.94 -19.01
CA GLU A 87 -2.64 8.17 -19.78
C GLU A 87 -2.73 7.94 -21.29
N LYS A 88 -2.05 6.91 -21.80
CA LYS A 88 -1.95 6.65 -23.23
C LYS A 88 -2.14 5.18 -23.53
N VAL A 89 -3.15 4.89 -24.35
CA VAL A 89 -3.41 3.57 -24.90
C VAL A 89 -3.19 3.62 -26.40
N GLN A 90 -2.38 2.70 -26.91
CA GLN A 90 -2.15 2.54 -28.35
C GLN A 90 -2.61 1.14 -28.75
N THR A 91 -3.48 1.10 -29.74
CA THR A 91 -3.86 -0.14 -30.43
C THR A 91 -3.07 -0.24 -31.73
N GLY A 92 -2.75 -1.47 -32.13
CA GLY A 92 -2.12 -1.75 -33.42
C GLY A 92 -3.10 -1.72 -34.59
#